data_AF-A0A4Q5Z6B4-F1
#
_entry.id   AF-A0A4Q5Z6B4-F1
#
_cell.length_a   1.000
_cell.length_b   1.000
_cell.length_c   1.000
_cell.angle_alpha   90.00
_cell.angle_beta   90.00
_cell.angle_gamma   90.00
#
_symmetry.space_group_name_H-M   'P 1'
#
loop_
_entity.id
_entity.type
_entity.pdbx_description
1 polymer ?
#
loop_
_entity_poly.entity_id
_entity_poly.type
_entity_poly.pdbx_seq_one_letter_code
_entity_poly.pdbx_strand_id
1 'polypeptide(L)'
;MKIGLTTSQRIMITLLCFAVAIVGFMVKLPSVFRHVDKELHAVFYFFAAAFLNVLFAKGKLVRHVLIFVSLYLFSMAIEYGQAYSNKFFRSRIHGRFDPEDLEWNLKGLIAFSLLWFVFTGLMFLFTKPEIKENSYRSKTT
;
A
#
# COMPACT_ATOMS: atom_id res chain seq x y z
N MET A 1 5.54 9.99 25.24
CA MET A 1 5.81 8.53 25.15
C MET A 1 6.10 8.15 23.71
N LYS A 2 7.35 7.82 23.34
CA LYS A 2 7.68 7.26 22.02
C LYS A 2 7.44 5.74 22.06
N ILE A 3 6.18 5.31 22.00
CA ILE A 3 5.90 3.88 21.76
C ILE A 3 6.17 3.62 20.28
N GLY A 4 7.42 3.31 19.95
CA GLY A 4 7.77 2.85 18.61
C GLY A 4 7.38 1.38 18.46
N LEU A 5 6.47 1.06 17.55
CA LEU A 5 6.17 -0.34 17.21
C LEU A 5 7.45 -1.06 16.76
N THR A 6 7.69 -2.25 17.32
CA THR A 6 8.79 -3.13 16.90
C THR A 6 8.55 -3.65 15.49
N THR A 7 9.60 -4.12 14.81
CA THR A 7 9.47 -4.68 13.45
C THR A 7 8.51 -5.87 13.42
N SER A 8 8.59 -6.77 14.40
CA SER A 8 7.70 -7.93 14.50
C SER A 8 6.24 -7.52 14.70
N GLN A 9 5.97 -6.50 15.51
CA GLN A 9 4.62 -5.96 15.67
C GLN A 9 4.07 -5.38 14.36
N ARG A 10 4.88 -4.61 13.61
CA ARG A 10 4.47 -4.07 12.30
C ARG A 10 4.14 -5.19 11.31
N ILE A 11 4.96 -6.24 11.28
CA ILE A 11 4.73 -7.42 10.43
C ILE A 11 3.45 -8.13 10.85
N MET A 12 3.25 -8.38 12.15
CA MET A 12 2.05 -9.06 12.67
C MET A 12 0.77 -8.28 12.33
N ILE A 13 0.76 -6.96 12.53
CA ILE A 13 -0.38 -6.10 12.16
C ILE A 13 -0.61 -6.18 10.65
N THR A 14 0.46 -6.13 9.85
CA THR A 14 0.36 -6.22 8.38
C THR A 14 -0.27 -7.55 7.97
N LEU A 15 0.20 -8.67 8.51
CA LEU A 15 -0.35 -10.00 8.20
C LEU A 15 -1.83 -10.11 8.57
N LEU A 16 -2.22 -9.57 9.72
CA LEU A 16 -3.62 -9.55 10.15
C LEU A 16 -4.48 -8.71 9.20
N CYS A 17 -4.03 -7.51 8.82
CA CYS A 17 -4.72 -6.66 7.85
C CYS A 17 -4.83 -7.34 6.48
N PHE A 18 -3.78 -8.01 6.02
CA PHE A 18 -3.81 -8.74 4.74
C PHE A 18 -4.77 -9.93 4.78
N ALA A 19 -4.82 -10.68 5.89
CA ALA A 19 -5.79 -11.76 6.05
C ALA A 19 -7.23 -11.24 5.97
N VAL A 20 -7.53 -10.13 6.66
CA VAL A 20 -8.84 -9.48 6.59
C VAL A 20 -9.13 -8.97 5.18
N ALA A 21 -8.15 -8.36 4.52
CA ALA A 21 -8.29 -7.88 3.14
C ALA A 21 -8.61 -9.03 2.18
N ILE A 22 -7.88 -10.16 2.24
CA ILE A 22 -8.15 -11.33 1.41
C ILE A 22 -9.60 -11.78 1.59
N VAL A 23 -10.08 -11.91 2.83
CA VAL A 23 -11.48 -12.30 3.10
C VAL A 23 -12.44 -11.25 2.52
N GLY A 24 -12.17 -9.96 2.73
CA GLY A 24 -12.98 -8.86 2.19
C GLY A 24 -13.13 -8.91 0.67
N PHE A 25 -12.03 -9.10 -0.06
CA PHE A 25 -12.04 -9.23 -1.52
C PHE A 25 -12.68 -10.53 -2.01
N MET A 26 -12.78 -11.57 -1.17
CA MET A 26 -13.46 -12.82 -1.56
C MET A 26 -14.97 -12.78 -1.26
N VAL A 27 -15.45 -11.78 -0.52
CA VAL A 27 -16.88 -11.61 -0.20
C VAL A 27 -17.52 -10.68 -1.21
N LYS A 28 -18.60 -11.15 -1.85
CA LYS A 28 -19.29 -10.40 -2.88
C LYS A 28 -19.97 -9.15 -2.30
N LEU A 29 -19.75 -8.02 -2.94
CA LEU A 29 -20.31 -6.75 -2.51
C LEU A 29 -21.86 -6.74 -2.64
N PRO A 30 -22.59 -6.18 -1.65
CA PRO A 30 -24.03 -5.98 -1.73
C PRO A 30 -24.42 -5.20 -3.00
N SER A 31 -25.57 -5.53 -3.60
CA SER A 31 -25.99 -4.96 -4.89
C SER A 31 -25.98 -3.43 -4.92
N VAL A 32 -26.31 -2.79 -3.80
CA VAL A 32 -26.37 -1.33 -3.66
C VAL A 32 -25.01 -0.68 -3.93
N PHE A 33 -23.89 -1.34 -3.60
CA PHE A 33 -22.55 -0.74 -3.71
C PHE A 33 -21.78 -1.14 -4.98
N ARG A 34 -22.35 -1.99 -5.84
CA ARG A 34 -21.64 -2.47 -7.05
C ARG A 34 -21.30 -1.39 -8.06
N HIS A 35 -22.01 -0.26 -8.03
CA HIS A 35 -21.74 0.87 -8.91
C HIS A 35 -20.52 1.69 -8.49
N VAL A 36 -20.02 1.51 -7.25
CA VAL A 36 -18.81 2.16 -6.71
C VAL A 36 -17.70 1.16 -6.37
N ASP A 37 -17.81 -0.08 -6.86
CA ASP A 37 -16.90 -1.18 -6.51
C ASP A 37 -15.44 -0.84 -6.89
N LYS A 38 -15.28 -0.27 -8.09
CA LYS A 38 -14.00 0.13 -8.67
C LYS A 38 -13.36 1.29 -7.90
N GLU A 39 -14.16 2.26 -7.47
CA GLU A 39 -13.72 3.37 -6.63
C GLU A 39 -13.31 2.86 -5.25
N LEU A 40 -14.04 1.90 -4.68
CA LEU A 40 -13.71 1.29 -3.41
C LEU A 40 -12.37 0.52 -3.47
N HIS A 41 -12.14 -0.19 -4.57
CA HIS A 41 -10.89 -0.85 -4.93
C HIS A 41 -9.72 0.15 -4.98
N ALA A 42 -9.88 1.25 -5.73
CA ALA A 42 -8.88 2.32 -5.77
C ALA A 42 -8.60 2.94 -4.40
N VAL A 43 -9.64 3.23 -3.63
CA VAL A 43 -9.53 3.79 -2.27
C VAL A 43 -8.83 2.82 -1.32
N PHE A 44 -9.14 1.52 -1.40
CA PHE A 44 -8.46 0.48 -0.63
C PHE A 44 -6.96 0.48 -0.91
N TYR A 45 -6.55 0.45 -2.18
CA TYR A 45 -5.13 0.42 -2.55
C TYR A 45 -4.40 1.72 -2.21
N PHE A 46 -5.07 2.87 -2.31
CA PHE A 46 -4.54 4.15 -1.82
C PHE A 46 -4.22 4.09 -0.32
N PHE A 47 -5.19 3.66 0.51
CA PHE A 47 -4.99 3.57 1.96
C PHE A 47 -4.04 2.45 2.37
N ALA A 48 -4.01 1.32 1.67
CA ALA A 48 -3.04 0.26 1.88
C ALA A 48 -1.61 0.77 1.62
N ALA A 49 -1.41 1.51 0.52
CA ALA A 49 -0.12 2.12 0.23
C ALA A 49 0.28 3.15 1.29
N ALA A 50 -0.65 4.00 1.73
CA ALA A 50 -0.43 4.96 2.82
C ALA A 50 -0.02 4.27 4.12
N PHE A 51 -0.80 3.28 4.55
CA PHE A 51 -0.58 2.51 5.75
C PHE A 51 0.81 1.85 5.75
N LEU A 52 1.14 1.12 4.68
CA LEU A 52 2.45 0.45 4.57
C LEU A 52 3.62 1.44 4.48
N ASN A 53 3.44 2.59 3.84
CA ASN A 53 4.49 3.61 3.78
C ASN A 53 4.77 4.23 5.16
N VAL A 54 3.72 4.49 5.95
CA VAL A 54 3.86 4.95 7.33
C VAL A 54 4.56 3.88 8.19
N LEU A 55 4.20 2.61 8.03
CA LEU A 55 4.77 1.51 8.80
C LEU A 55 6.22 1.21 8.43
N PHE A 56 6.59 1.21 7.15
CA PHE A 56 7.86 0.65 6.68
C PHE A 56 8.76 1.62 5.91
N ALA A 57 8.20 2.55 5.12
CA ALA A 57 9.00 3.35 4.20
C ALA A 57 9.90 4.37 4.91
N LYS A 58 9.40 5.02 5.97
CA LYS A 58 10.15 6.05 6.74
C LYS A 58 10.83 7.10 5.82
N GLY A 59 10.14 7.51 4.75
CA GLY A 59 10.66 8.47 3.75
C GLY A 59 11.67 7.90 2.75
N LYS A 60 12.00 6.61 2.79
CA LYS A 60 12.96 6.00 1.85
C LYS A 60 12.28 5.56 0.55
N LEU A 61 12.72 6.12 -0.58
CA LEU A 61 12.20 5.82 -1.92
C LEU A 61 12.22 4.32 -2.27
N VAL A 62 13.32 3.62 -2.01
CA VAL A 62 13.43 2.18 -2.30
C VAL A 62 12.31 1.38 -1.61
N ARG A 63 11.98 1.74 -0.37
CA ARG A 63 10.90 1.06 0.37
C ARG A 63 9.52 1.42 -0.17
N HIS A 64 9.32 2.68 -0.59
CA HIS A 64 8.09 3.09 -1.26
C HIS A 64 7.85 2.27 -2.53
N VAL A 65 8.87 2.13 -3.38
CA VAL A 65 8.80 1.33 -4.62
C VAL A 65 8.52 -0.14 -4.32
N LEU A 66 9.19 -0.73 -3.31
CA LEU A 66 8.92 -2.12 -2.91
C LEU A 66 7.47 -2.33 -2.43
N ILE A 67 6.92 -1.38 -1.68
CA ILE A 67 5.52 -1.43 -1.23
C ILE A 67 4.57 -1.34 -2.42
N PHE A 68 4.82 -0.39 -3.33
CA PHE A 68 4.02 -0.20 -4.54
C PHE A 68 3.96 -1.48 -5.38
N VAL A 69 5.12 -2.06 -5.71
CA VAL A 69 5.21 -3.28 -6.51
C VAL A 69 4.53 -4.45 -5.78
N SER A 70 4.77 -4.61 -4.48
CA SER A 70 4.15 -5.69 -3.69
C SER A 70 2.63 -5.60 -3.68
N LEU A 71 2.07 -4.39 -3.51
CA LEU A 71 0.63 -4.17 -3.56
C LEU A 71 0.06 -4.41 -4.96
N TYR A 72 0.75 -3.97 -6.01
CA TYR A 72 0.30 -4.24 -7.38
C TYR A 72 0.30 -5.74 -7.71
N LEU A 73 1.33 -6.48 -7.30
CA LEU A 73 1.36 -7.94 -7.43
C LEU A 73 0.24 -8.60 -6.61
N PHE A 74 -0.04 -8.10 -5.41
CA PHE A 74 -1.14 -8.58 -4.58
C PHE A 74 -2.51 -8.34 -5.24
N SER A 75 -2.72 -7.18 -5.86
CA SER A 75 -3.91 -6.88 -6.69
C SER A 75 -4.13 -7.92 -7.77
N MET A 76 -3.09 -8.22 -8.55
CA MET A 76 -3.19 -9.26 -9.58
C MET A 76 -3.49 -10.63 -8.96
N ALA A 77 -2.83 -10.98 -7.85
CA ALA A 77 -3.03 -12.26 -7.20
C ALA A 77 -4.46 -12.46 -6.68
N ILE A 78 -5.10 -11.41 -6.16
CA ILE A 78 -6.50 -11.46 -5.72
C ILE A 78 -7.44 -11.74 -6.89
N GLU A 79 -7.29 -11.03 -8.01
CA GLU A 79 -8.12 -11.26 -9.20
C GLU A 79 -7.94 -12.67 -9.78
N TYR A 80 -6.70 -13.14 -9.86
CA TYR A 80 -6.43 -14.53 -10.22
C TYR A 80 -7.04 -15.52 -9.22
N GLY A 81 -6.99 -15.21 -7.93
CA GLY A 81 -7.58 -16.01 -6.86
C GLY A 81 -9.10 -16.11 -6.97
N GLN A 82 -9.79 -15.00 -7.25
CA GLN A 82 -11.23 -14.97 -7.48
C GLN A 82 -11.62 -15.78 -8.73
N ALA A 83 -10.90 -15.59 -9.84
CA ALA A 83 -11.11 -16.36 -11.06
C ALA A 83 -10.87 -17.87 -10.86
N TYR A 84 -9.83 -18.23 -10.11
CA TYR A 84 -9.52 -19.62 -9.74
C TYR A 84 -10.58 -20.22 -8.80
N SER A 85 -11.07 -19.45 -7.83
CA SER A 85 -12.14 -19.86 -6.91
C SER A 85 -13.40 -20.30 -7.67
N ASN A 86 -13.79 -19.55 -8.71
CA ASN A 86 -14.91 -19.93 -9.58
C ASN A 86 -14.70 -21.29 -10.26
N LYS A 87 -13.46 -21.61 -10.68
CA LYS A 87 -13.12 -22.91 -11.27
C LYS A 87 -13.16 -24.02 -10.22
N PHE A 88 -12.66 -23.75 -9.01
CA PHE A 88 -12.58 -24.72 -7.93
C PHE A 88 -13.97 -25.10 -7.39
N PHE A 89 -14.80 -24.12 -7.07
CA PHE A 89 -16.14 -24.34 -6.50
C PHE A 89 -17.23 -24.63 -7.54
N ARG A 90 -16.88 -24.66 -8.83
CA ARG A 90 -17.80 -24.90 -9.98
C ARG A 90 -19.06 -24.04 -9.98
N SER A 91 -19.01 -22.93 -9.26
CA SER A 91 -20.09 -21.97 -9.06
C SER A 91 -19.47 -20.58 -9.17
N ARG A 92 -20.18 -19.64 -9.79
CA ARG A 92 -19.71 -18.24 -9.85
C ARG A 92 -19.95 -17.57 -8.50
N ILE A 93 -19.04 -17.83 -7.58
CA ILE A 93 -18.97 -17.11 -6.30
C ILE A 93 -18.54 -15.66 -6.58
N HIS A 94 -17.68 -15.45 -7.58
CA HIS A 94 -17.18 -14.13 -8.02
C HIS A 94 -17.31 -13.87 -9.52
N GLY A 95 -16.98 -12.64 -9.92
CA GLY A 95 -16.88 -12.21 -11.32
C GLY A 95 -15.79 -12.96 -12.10
N ARG A 96 -15.71 -12.71 -13.41
CA ARG A 96 -14.54 -13.11 -14.20
C ARG A 96 -13.37 -12.20 -13.82
N PHE A 97 -12.15 -12.60 -14.16
CA PHE A 97 -10.99 -11.71 -14.10
C PHE A 97 -11.32 -10.41 -14.84
N ASP A 98 -11.31 -9.28 -14.14
CA ASP A 98 -11.62 -7.97 -14.69
C ASP A 98 -10.33 -7.12 -14.75
N PRO A 99 -9.78 -6.84 -15.94
CA PRO A 99 -8.62 -5.97 -16.04
C PRO A 99 -8.91 -4.54 -15.58
N GLU A 100 -10.18 -4.11 -15.59
CA GLU A 100 -10.55 -2.78 -15.13
C GLU A 100 -10.32 -2.63 -13.61
N ASP A 101 -10.55 -3.68 -12.82
CA ASP A 101 -10.28 -3.65 -11.37
C ASP A 101 -8.78 -3.46 -11.09
N LEU A 102 -7.91 -4.02 -11.93
CA LEU A 102 -6.46 -3.78 -11.85
C LEU A 102 -6.10 -2.33 -12.20
N GLU A 103 -6.77 -1.73 -13.19
CA GLU A 103 -6.54 -0.33 -13.53
C GLU A 103 -6.94 0.60 -12.38
N TRP A 104 -8.07 0.34 -11.73
CA TRP A 104 -8.53 1.15 -10.59
C TRP A 104 -7.64 0.96 -9.35
N ASN A 105 -7.19 -0.26 -9.07
CA ASN A 105 -6.20 -0.53 -8.03
C ASN A 105 -4.90 0.25 -8.30
N LEU A 106 -4.42 0.25 -9.56
CA LEU A 106 -3.25 1.00 -9.98
C LEU A 106 -3.45 2.52 -9.85
N LYS A 107 -4.62 3.05 -10.22
CA LYS A 107 -4.96 4.47 -10.01
C LYS A 107 -4.87 4.86 -8.53
N GLY A 108 -5.36 4.02 -7.63
CA GLY A 108 -5.24 4.21 -6.18
C GLY A 108 -3.78 4.28 -5.71
N LEU A 109 -2.95 3.34 -6.18
CA LEU A 109 -1.52 3.32 -5.89
C LEU A 109 -0.80 4.57 -6.41
N ILE A 110 -1.05 4.95 -7.67
CA ILE A 110 -0.45 6.15 -8.30
C ILE A 110 -0.87 7.41 -7.54
N ALA A 111 -2.16 7.55 -7.22
CA ALA A 111 -2.66 8.70 -6.48
C ALA A 111 -1.95 8.87 -5.12
N PHE A 112 -1.74 7.77 -4.39
CA PHE A 112 -0.97 7.82 -3.15
C PHE A 112 0.50 8.17 -3.41
N SER A 113 1.14 7.56 -4.41
CA SER A 113 2.54 7.86 -4.75
C SER A 113 2.75 9.33 -5.09
N LEU A 114 1.87 9.95 -5.87
CA LEU A 114 1.91 11.39 -6.17
C LEU A 114 1.87 12.23 -4.89
N LEU A 115 0.90 11.95 -4.01
CA LEU A 115 0.78 12.64 -2.72
C LEU A 115 2.04 12.46 -1.86
N TRP A 116 2.58 11.24 -1.82
CA TRP A 116 3.80 10.92 -1.07
C TRP A 116 5.02 11.67 -1.60
N PHE A 117 5.18 11.77 -2.93
CA PHE A 117 6.28 12.53 -3.54
C PHE A 117 6.16 14.03 -3.25
N VAL A 118 4.97 14.61 -3.33
CA VAL A 118 4.74 16.02 -2.95
C VAL A 118 5.12 16.22 -1.48
N PHE A 119 4.60 15.38 -0.58
CA PHE A 119 4.88 15.48 0.85
C PHE A 119 6.38 15.35 1.18
N THR A 120 7.03 14.31 0.65
CA THR A 120 8.46 14.07 0.90
C THR A 120 9.35 15.11 0.25
N GLY A 121 9.01 15.60 -0.94
CA GLY A 121 9.69 16.69 -1.62
C GLY A 121 9.61 18.00 -0.84
N LEU A 122 8.43 18.37 -0.34
CA LEU A 122 8.25 19.54 0.52
C LEU A 122 9.07 19.40 1.81
N MET A 123 9.01 18.24 2.47
CA MET A 123 9.81 17.98 3.67
C MET A 123 11.31 18.11 3.40
N PHE A 124 11.80 17.65 2.24
CA PHE A 124 13.19 17.80 1.85
C PHE A 124 13.57 19.28 1.65
N LEU A 125 12.71 20.09 1.03
CA LEU A 125 12.94 21.52 0.83
C LEU A 125 12.98 22.33 2.14
N PHE A 126 12.14 21.97 3.12
CA PHE A 126 12.05 22.69 4.41
C PHE A 126 13.00 22.15 5.49
N THR A 127 13.55 20.94 5.32
CA THR A 127 14.58 20.42 6.23
C THR A 127 15.91 21.03 5.84
N LYS A 128 16.36 22.06 6.57
CA LYS A 128 17.71 22.62 6.39
C LYS A 128 18.73 21.47 6.48
N PRO A 129 19.67 21.35 5.53
CA PRO A 129 20.79 20.46 5.73
C PRO A 129 21.55 20.96 6.97
N GLU A 130 21.59 20.16 8.04
CA GLU A 130 22.62 20.34 9.07
C GLU A 130 23.96 20.18 8.35
N ILE A 131 24.55 21.31 7.96
CA ILE A 131 25.94 21.35 7.53
C ILE A 131 26.72 20.79 8.71
N LYS A 132 27.34 19.62 8.52
CA LYS A 132 28.24 18.98 9.50
C LYS A 132 29.43 19.91 9.78
N GLU A 133 29.24 20.89 10.66
CA GLU A 133 30.29 21.82 11.09
C GLU A 133 31.22 21.18 12.14
N ASN A 134 30.93 19.95 12.59
CA ASN A 134 31.70 19.27 13.64
C ASN A 134 32.94 18.51 13.17
N SER A 135 33.28 18.49 11.88
CA SER A 135 34.47 17.75 11.40
C SER A 135 35.77 18.57 11.39
N TYR A 136 35.71 19.90 11.62
CA TYR A 136 36.91 20.74 11.66
C TYR A 136 37.43 21.02 13.08
N ARG A 137 36.57 20.96 14.10
CA ARG A 137 36.95 21.33 15.48
C ARG A 137 37.71 20.25 16.25
N SER A 138 37.75 19.00 15.77
CA SER A 138 38.48 17.89 16.43
C SER A 138 39.90 17.67 15.92
N LYS A 139 40.36 18.41 14.90
CA LYS A 139 41.72 18.31 14.37
C LYS A 139 42.68 19.40 14.90
N THR A 140 42.20 20.24 15.83
CA THR A 140 42.93 21.42 16.35
C THR A 140 43.12 21.42 17.86
N THR A 141 42.92 20.28 18.54
CA THR A 141 43.20 20.11 19.98
C THR A 141 43.92 18.81 20.23
#